data_AF-A0ABD2PXW9-F1
#
_entry.id   AF-A0ABD2PXW9-F1
#
_cell.length_a   1.000
_cell.length_b   1.000
_cell.length_c   1.000
_cell.angle_alpha   90.00
_cell.angle_beta   90.00
_cell.angle_gamma   90.00
#
_symmetry.space_group_name_H-M   'P 1'
#
loop_
_entity.id
_entity.type
_entity.pdbx_description
1 polymer ?
#
loop_
_entity_poly.entity_id
_entity_poly.type
_entity_poly.pdbx_seq_one_letter_code
_entity_poly.pdbx_strand_id
1 'polypeptide(L)'
;MSKRPSNFKKPSHNVNSKAPKLAQKEEDDPSTFEQELMLLDEMDTEQVEMEQVTGSEGNLDDDKVSSKTWERPSLPSLDPKSDKIIFQILDVDHYKGAKVNGMPGKADTYIPISRLFGITETGNSICAHVYGFLPYFYVPAPPELTDASDLRLCLEALNAAVLKQLRAKEAEGIPNPVVGLKLQQKENIYGYNNQKKETFLQISIIIPRLVATAKRVLEQGFAFPNCSFRSFAIFEANIDFEIRFMVDTGITGCCWVELPPGQYQIRQGDDRTTRCQLETNVGVEQLKVYPSEGEWAKIAPLRILSFDIECAGRKGVFPTPDVDPVIQIANMVSLYGETRPFIRNVFTLNTCAPIIGSQV
;
A
#
# COMPACT_ATOMS: atom_id res chain seq x y z
N MET A 1 27.57 67.78 21.32
CA MET A 1 28.35 67.63 20.07
C MET A 1 28.02 66.27 19.47
N SER A 2 27.17 66.21 18.42
CA SER A 2 27.56 65.98 17.01
C SER A 2 27.99 64.53 16.74
N LYS A 3 27.44 63.70 15.83
CA LYS A 3 26.47 63.89 14.73
C LYS A 3 25.97 62.51 14.23
N ARG A 4 24.66 62.46 13.92
CA ARG A 4 23.92 61.82 12.80
C ARG A 4 23.95 60.29 12.51
N PRO A 5 22.74 59.67 12.43
CA PRO A 5 22.45 58.46 11.65
C PRO A 5 21.81 58.78 10.27
N SER A 6 21.91 57.86 9.31
CA SER A 6 21.35 57.99 7.95
C SER A 6 20.00 57.28 7.80
N ASN A 7 18.95 58.07 7.53
CA ASN A 7 17.63 57.65 7.06
C ASN A 7 17.60 57.54 5.53
N PHE A 8 16.97 56.50 4.98
CA PHE A 8 16.46 56.50 3.61
C PHE A 8 14.92 56.55 3.63
N LYS A 9 14.37 57.55 2.95
CA LYS A 9 12.95 57.90 2.87
C LYS A 9 12.24 57.13 1.74
N LYS A 10 11.00 56.70 1.99
CA LYS A 10 9.97 56.44 0.96
C LYS A 10 9.42 57.78 0.42
N PRO A 11 8.97 57.84 -0.84
CA PRO A 11 7.98 58.82 -1.25
C PRO A 11 6.62 58.16 -1.53
N SER A 12 5.57 58.79 -1.00
CA SER A 12 4.19 58.66 -1.44
C SER A 12 3.85 59.85 -2.36
N HIS A 13 3.05 59.64 -3.41
CA HIS A 13 2.04 60.61 -3.84
C HIS A 13 1.02 60.02 -4.84
N ASN A 14 -0.23 60.12 -4.42
CA ASN A 14 -1.51 60.37 -5.12
C ASN A 14 -1.83 59.85 -6.53
N VAL A 15 -2.92 59.08 -6.50
CA VAL A 15 -4.02 58.87 -7.46
C VAL A 15 -4.26 60.01 -8.46
N ASN A 16 -4.38 59.64 -9.75
CA ASN A 16 -5.34 60.27 -10.65
C ASN A 16 -5.90 59.24 -11.66
N SER A 17 -7.22 59.23 -11.76
CA SER A 17 -8.08 58.37 -12.58
C SER A 17 -7.95 58.62 -14.09
N LYS A 18 -7.95 57.56 -14.92
CA LYS A 18 -8.39 57.58 -16.34
C LYS A 18 -8.76 56.17 -16.82
N ALA A 19 -9.89 56.07 -17.53
CA ALA A 19 -10.59 54.86 -17.98
C ALA A 19 -9.79 53.96 -18.95
N PRO A 20 -10.11 52.64 -19.04
CA PRO A 20 -9.41 51.74 -19.95
C PRO A 20 -9.90 51.89 -21.39
N LYS A 21 -8.93 51.91 -22.33
CA LYS A 21 -9.16 51.77 -23.78
C LYS A 21 -9.40 50.30 -24.12
N LEU A 22 -10.27 50.06 -25.12
CA LEU A 22 -10.63 48.75 -25.66
C LEU A 22 -9.39 47.90 -26.01
N ALA A 23 -9.35 46.67 -25.50
CA ALA A 23 -8.46 45.61 -25.96
C ALA A 23 -9.12 44.85 -27.11
N GLN A 24 -8.38 44.69 -28.21
CA GLN A 24 -8.74 43.84 -29.34
C GLN A 24 -8.67 42.37 -28.89
N LYS A 25 -9.61 41.55 -29.35
CA LYS A 25 -9.60 40.09 -29.17
C LYS A 25 -8.44 39.51 -30.00
N GLU A 26 -7.48 38.88 -29.34
CA GLU A 26 -6.60 37.88 -29.96
C GLU A 26 -7.36 36.54 -29.95
N GLU A 27 -7.43 35.89 -31.11
CA GLU A 27 -7.87 34.50 -31.23
C GLU A 27 -6.69 33.63 -30.76
N ASP A 28 -6.92 32.80 -29.74
CA ASP A 28 -5.92 31.86 -29.23
C ASP A 28 -5.75 30.71 -30.24
N ASP A 29 -4.66 30.74 -31.00
CA ASP A 29 -4.21 29.57 -31.77
C ASP A 29 -3.76 28.46 -30.81
N PRO A 30 -4.08 27.18 -31.10
CA PRO A 30 -3.72 26.07 -30.24
C PRO A 30 -2.21 25.98 -30.06
N SER A 31 -1.79 25.75 -28.83
CA SER A 31 -0.39 25.60 -28.45
C SER A 31 0.26 24.41 -29.17
N THR A 32 1.59 24.43 -29.30
CA THR A 32 2.35 23.33 -29.93
C THR A 32 2.04 21.97 -29.31
N PHE A 33 1.74 21.94 -28.01
CA PHE A 33 1.33 20.73 -27.30
C PHE A 33 -0.07 20.25 -27.70
N GLU A 34 -1.03 21.16 -27.87
CA GLU A 34 -2.38 20.80 -28.34
C GLU A 34 -2.35 20.31 -29.79
N GLN A 35 -1.48 20.88 -30.63
CA GLN A 35 -1.26 20.40 -31.99
C GLN A 35 -0.65 18.99 -32.03
N GLU A 36 0.31 18.68 -31.15
CA GLU A 36 0.86 17.32 -31.00
C GLU A 36 -0.20 16.32 -30.51
N LEU A 37 -1.10 16.74 -29.62
CA LEU A 37 -2.21 15.91 -29.14
C LEU A 37 -3.22 15.61 -30.25
N MET A 38 -3.56 16.60 -31.07
CA MET A 38 -4.45 16.43 -32.22
C MET A 38 -3.85 15.47 -33.27
N LEU A 39 -2.54 15.53 -33.49
CA LEU A 39 -1.84 14.60 -34.39
C LEU A 39 -1.84 13.16 -33.87
N LEU A 40 -1.78 12.95 -32.56
CA LEU A 40 -1.89 11.62 -31.95
C LEU A 40 -3.30 11.04 -32.10
N ASP A 41 -4.33 11.84 -31.86
CA ASP A 41 -5.73 11.42 -32.06
C ASP A 41 -6.04 11.10 -33.53
N GLU A 42 -5.51 11.87 -34.48
CA GLU A 42 -5.63 11.60 -35.92
C GLU A 42 -4.93 10.28 -36.30
N MET A 43 -3.72 10.03 -35.79
CA MET A 43 -2.99 8.79 -36.03
C MET A 43 -3.69 7.55 -35.45
N ASP A 44 -4.29 7.66 -34.26
CA ASP A 44 -5.08 6.59 -33.66
C ASP A 44 -6.37 6.33 -34.45
N THR A 45 -7.01 7.37 -34.96
CA THR A 45 -8.22 7.26 -35.79
C THR A 45 -7.91 6.59 -37.13
N GLU A 46 -6.81 6.95 -37.80
CA GLU A 46 -6.37 6.33 -39.05
C GLU A 46 -5.95 4.87 -38.87
N GLN A 47 -5.32 4.50 -37.73
CA GLN A 47 -5.02 3.10 -37.42
C GLN A 47 -6.29 2.26 -37.24
N VAL A 48 -7.31 2.80 -36.55
CA VAL A 48 -8.60 2.14 -36.36
C VAL A 48 -9.33 1.93 -37.69
N GLU A 49 -9.29 2.91 -38.60
CA GLU A 49 -9.88 2.78 -39.94
C GLU A 49 -9.14 1.74 -40.81
N MET A 50 -7.81 1.70 -40.76
CA MET A 50 -7.02 0.69 -41.48
C MET A 50 -7.25 -0.75 -40.99
N GLU A 51 -7.46 -0.95 -39.68
CA GLU A 51 -7.81 -2.26 -39.12
C GLU A 51 -9.21 -2.73 -39.56
N GLN A 52 -10.16 -1.81 -39.77
CA GLN A 52 -11.50 -2.15 -40.27
C GLN A 52 -11.51 -2.57 -41.75
N VAL A 53 -10.60 -2.05 -42.58
CA VAL A 53 -10.56 -2.35 -44.02
C VAL A 53 -9.81 -3.65 -44.34
N THR A 54 -8.99 -4.17 -43.42
CA THR A 54 -8.13 -5.35 -43.66
C THR A 54 -8.56 -6.63 -42.93
N GLY A 55 -9.66 -6.59 -42.16
CA GLY A 55 -10.22 -7.74 -41.46
C GLY A 55 -10.91 -8.73 -42.39
N SER A 56 -10.14 -9.69 -42.91
CA SER A 56 -10.64 -10.91 -43.57
C SER A 56 -11.61 -11.68 -42.66
N GLU A 57 -12.69 -12.17 -43.27
CA GLU A 57 -13.73 -13.03 -42.70
C GLU A 57 -13.18 -14.09 -41.73
N GLY A 58 -13.26 -13.80 -40.44
CA GLY A 58 -13.12 -14.77 -39.36
C GLY A 58 -14.37 -14.70 -38.51
N ASN A 59 -15.12 -15.81 -38.46
CA ASN A 59 -16.35 -15.97 -37.68
C ASN A 59 -16.28 -15.25 -36.33
N LEU A 60 -16.95 -14.11 -36.23
CA LEU A 60 -17.32 -13.51 -34.97
C LEU A 60 -18.58 -14.26 -34.53
N ASP A 61 -18.38 -15.31 -33.73
CA ASP A 61 -19.47 -15.85 -32.92
C ASP A 61 -19.92 -14.70 -32.01
N ASP A 62 -21.09 -14.16 -32.36
CA ASP A 62 -21.84 -13.15 -31.61
C ASP A 62 -22.44 -13.82 -30.36
N ASP A 63 -21.55 -14.37 -29.53
CA ASP A 63 -21.92 -14.98 -28.28
C ASP A 63 -22.34 -13.87 -27.33
N LYS A 64 -23.62 -13.84 -27.02
CA LYS A 64 -24.23 -13.04 -25.95
C LYS A 64 -23.38 -13.17 -24.68
N VAL A 65 -22.47 -12.23 -24.47
CA VAL A 65 -21.65 -12.13 -23.27
C VAL A 65 -22.60 -11.82 -22.11
N SER A 66 -23.17 -12.85 -21.48
CA SER A 66 -23.98 -12.66 -20.28
C SER A 66 -23.08 -12.18 -19.14
N SER A 67 -23.58 -11.38 -18.19
CA SER A 67 -22.81 -10.92 -17.02
C SER A 67 -22.17 -12.05 -16.18
N LYS A 68 -22.57 -13.31 -16.40
CA LYS A 68 -21.90 -14.50 -15.85
C LYS A 68 -20.45 -14.69 -16.33
N THR A 69 -20.06 -14.10 -17.46
CA THR A 69 -18.69 -14.18 -17.98
C THR A 69 -17.72 -13.22 -17.27
N TRP A 70 -18.22 -12.34 -16.40
CA TRP A 70 -17.40 -11.32 -15.75
C TRP A 70 -16.67 -11.84 -14.52
N GLU A 71 -17.12 -12.91 -13.89
CA GLU A 71 -16.49 -13.44 -12.68
C GLU A 71 -15.12 -14.06 -12.98
N ARG A 72 -14.26 -14.16 -11.95
CA ARG A 72 -13.01 -14.92 -12.07
C ARG A 72 -13.33 -16.41 -12.26
N PRO A 73 -12.43 -17.18 -12.89
CA PRO A 73 -12.57 -18.63 -12.97
C PRO A 73 -12.86 -19.24 -11.61
N SER A 74 -13.65 -20.32 -11.56
CA SER A 74 -13.94 -21.02 -10.32
C SER A 74 -12.66 -21.52 -9.66
N LEU A 75 -12.66 -21.62 -8.34
CA LEU A 75 -11.51 -22.16 -7.62
C LEU A 75 -11.34 -23.66 -7.92
N PRO A 76 -10.09 -24.12 -8.13
CA PRO A 76 -9.83 -25.55 -8.12
C PRO A 76 -10.15 -26.15 -6.74
N SER A 77 -10.48 -27.44 -6.71
CA SER A 77 -10.57 -28.18 -5.45
C SER A 77 -9.23 -28.14 -4.75
N LEU A 78 -9.20 -27.68 -3.49
CA LEU A 78 -7.99 -27.43 -2.73
C LEU A 78 -8.08 -28.10 -1.35
N ASP A 79 -7.15 -29.00 -1.06
CA ASP A 79 -6.93 -29.59 0.27
C ASP A 79 -5.73 -28.88 0.94
N PRO A 80 -5.96 -28.09 2.02
CA PRO A 80 -4.90 -27.40 2.75
C PRO A 80 -3.77 -28.29 3.26
N LYS A 81 -3.98 -29.61 3.38
CA LYS A 81 -2.97 -30.54 3.91
C LYS A 81 -1.98 -31.01 2.85
N SER A 82 -2.40 -31.13 1.60
CA SER A 82 -1.58 -31.67 0.50
C SER A 82 -1.19 -30.61 -0.52
N ASP A 83 -2.01 -29.58 -0.68
CA ASP A 83 -1.87 -28.64 -1.77
C ASP A 83 -1.12 -27.39 -1.32
N LYS A 84 -0.39 -26.80 -2.25
CA LYS A 84 0.27 -25.52 -2.09
C LYS A 84 -0.50 -24.44 -2.82
N ILE A 85 -0.43 -23.21 -2.34
CA ILE A 85 -0.97 -22.06 -3.07
C ILE A 85 0.18 -21.17 -3.50
N ILE A 86 0.26 -20.86 -4.80
CA ILE A 86 1.28 -19.96 -5.35
C ILE A 86 0.57 -18.79 -6.02
N PHE A 87 0.97 -17.57 -5.69
CA PHE A 87 0.35 -16.36 -6.20
C PHE A 87 1.35 -15.21 -6.31
N GLN A 88 1.10 -14.31 -7.28
CA GLN A 88 1.84 -13.07 -7.42
C GLN A 88 1.22 -12.00 -6.54
N ILE A 89 2.04 -11.34 -5.71
CA ILE A 89 1.58 -10.25 -4.84
C ILE A 89 1.28 -9.01 -5.68
N LEU A 90 0.18 -8.32 -5.35
CA LEU A 90 -0.17 -7.02 -5.91
C LEU A 90 -0.14 -5.92 -4.86
N ASP A 91 -0.56 -6.23 -3.64
CA ASP A 91 -0.64 -5.24 -2.57
C ASP A 91 -0.34 -5.88 -1.21
N VAL A 92 0.21 -5.06 -0.31
CA VAL A 92 0.57 -5.43 1.05
C VAL A 92 0.06 -4.35 1.98
N ASP A 93 -0.74 -4.75 2.96
CA ASP A 93 -1.13 -3.86 4.05
C ASP A 93 -1.03 -4.59 5.40
N HIS A 94 -1.40 -3.90 6.49
CA HIS A 94 -1.61 -4.54 7.77
C HIS A 94 -2.85 -4.03 8.48
N TYR A 95 -3.34 -4.83 9.42
CA TYR A 95 -4.39 -4.41 10.34
C TYR A 95 -4.13 -4.93 11.74
N LYS A 96 -4.81 -4.34 12.72
CA LYS A 96 -4.81 -4.79 14.11
C LYS A 96 -5.87 -5.87 14.28
N GLY A 97 -5.49 -7.09 14.65
CA GLY A 97 -6.43 -8.20 14.84
C GLY A 97 -6.04 -9.14 15.98
N ALA A 98 -6.97 -10.02 16.35
CA ALA A 98 -6.71 -11.08 17.32
C ALA A 98 -5.97 -12.25 16.67
N LYS A 99 -5.20 -12.98 17.46
CA LYS A 99 -4.53 -14.20 17.01
C LYS A 99 -5.57 -15.30 16.75
N VAL A 100 -5.45 -15.97 15.62
CA VAL A 100 -6.24 -17.18 15.29
C VAL A 100 -5.55 -18.42 15.86
N ASN A 101 -6.31 -19.46 16.18
CA ASN A 101 -5.75 -20.72 16.69
C ASN A 101 -4.77 -21.34 15.66
N GLY A 102 -3.63 -21.84 16.14
CA GLY A 102 -2.56 -22.38 15.30
C GLY A 102 -1.68 -21.34 14.59
N MET A 103 -1.99 -20.03 14.70
CA MET A 103 -1.14 -18.96 14.16
C MET A 103 -0.17 -18.41 15.21
N PRO A 104 1.03 -17.94 14.81
CA PRO A 104 2.01 -17.33 15.72
C PRO A 104 1.52 -15.98 16.27
N GLY A 105 1.99 -15.63 17.47
CA GLY A 105 1.67 -14.38 18.16
C GLY A 105 1.16 -14.57 19.59
N LYS A 106 1.02 -13.46 20.33
CA LYS A 106 0.46 -13.47 21.70
C LYS A 106 -1.06 -13.60 21.65
N ALA A 107 -1.65 -14.46 22.48
CA ALA A 107 -3.09 -14.74 22.48
C ALA A 107 -3.92 -13.65 23.17
N ASP A 108 -3.38 -13.03 24.22
CA ASP A 108 -4.15 -12.16 25.14
C ASP A 108 -4.15 -10.67 24.72
N THR A 109 -3.87 -10.38 23.46
CA THR A 109 -3.79 -9.01 22.94
C THR A 109 -4.02 -8.99 21.44
N TYR A 110 -4.33 -7.79 20.94
CA TYR A 110 -4.24 -7.53 19.51
C TYR A 110 -2.78 -7.51 19.04
N ILE A 111 -2.57 -8.00 17.82
CA ILE A 111 -1.30 -8.05 17.11
C ILE A 111 -1.46 -7.44 15.70
N PRO A 112 -0.38 -6.96 15.07
CA PRO A 112 -0.39 -6.63 13.66
C PRO A 112 -0.45 -7.93 12.84
N ILE A 113 -1.32 -7.93 11.84
CA ILE A 113 -1.46 -9.02 10.86
C ILE A 113 -1.26 -8.37 9.50
N SER A 114 -0.26 -8.81 8.74
CA SER A 114 -0.04 -8.33 7.39
C SER A 114 -0.99 -9.05 6.43
N ARG A 115 -1.55 -8.38 5.43
CA ARG A 115 -2.32 -9.02 4.36
C ARG A 115 -1.55 -8.92 3.06
N LEU A 116 -1.44 -10.05 2.36
CA LEU A 116 -0.92 -10.12 1.01
C LEU A 116 -2.08 -10.35 0.06
N PHE A 117 -2.36 -9.37 -0.78
CA PHE A 117 -3.34 -9.51 -1.86
C PHE A 117 -2.62 -9.91 -3.13
N GLY A 118 -3.21 -10.81 -3.90
CA GLY A 118 -2.60 -11.26 -5.14
C GLY A 118 -3.46 -12.17 -5.98
N ILE A 119 -2.85 -12.65 -7.08
CA ILE A 119 -3.50 -13.46 -8.10
C ILE A 119 -2.68 -14.72 -8.35
N THR A 120 -3.35 -15.89 -8.36
CA THR A 120 -2.71 -17.17 -8.74
C THR A 120 -2.43 -17.21 -10.24
N GLU A 121 -1.59 -18.15 -10.68
CA GLU A 121 -1.34 -18.38 -12.11
C GLU A 121 -2.62 -18.72 -12.91
N THR A 122 -3.62 -19.32 -12.23
CA THR A 122 -4.94 -19.64 -12.78
C THR A 122 -5.93 -18.47 -12.74
N GLY A 123 -5.51 -17.28 -12.29
CA GLY A 123 -6.33 -16.07 -12.27
C GLY A 123 -7.28 -15.96 -11.07
N ASN A 124 -7.07 -16.74 -10.02
CA ASN A 124 -7.87 -16.68 -8.79
C ASN A 124 -7.35 -15.61 -7.84
N SER A 125 -8.25 -14.83 -7.23
CA SER A 125 -7.86 -13.82 -6.24
C SER A 125 -7.65 -14.43 -4.86
N ILE A 126 -6.60 -13.98 -4.17
CA ILE A 126 -6.25 -14.43 -2.83
C ILE A 126 -5.96 -13.25 -1.90
N CYS A 127 -6.34 -13.41 -0.63
CA CYS A 127 -5.82 -12.65 0.49
C CYS A 127 -5.18 -13.62 1.50
N ALA A 128 -3.88 -13.50 1.74
CA ALA A 128 -3.17 -14.25 2.77
C ALA A 128 -2.93 -13.37 3.99
N HIS A 129 -3.51 -13.74 5.13
CA HIS A 129 -3.29 -13.10 6.44
C HIS A 129 -2.04 -13.72 7.07
N VAL A 130 -0.98 -12.92 7.19
CA VAL A 130 0.34 -13.33 7.66
C VAL A 130 0.54 -12.92 9.11
N TYR A 131 0.80 -13.90 9.96
CA TYR A 131 0.93 -13.73 11.42
C TYR A 131 2.38 -13.81 11.87
N GLY A 132 2.68 -13.23 13.03
CA GLY A 132 3.95 -13.44 13.75
C GLY A 132 5.05 -12.42 13.46
N PHE A 133 4.78 -11.41 12.63
CA PHE A 133 5.72 -10.31 12.41
C PHE A 133 5.42 -9.14 13.36
N LEU A 134 6.45 -8.61 14.02
CA LEU A 134 6.32 -7.49 14.97
C LEU A 134 7.21 -6.33 14.54
N PRO A 135 6.75 -5.07 14.69
CA PRO A 135 7.61 -3.92 14.48
C PRO A 135 8.75 -3.92 15.51
N TYR A 136 9.93 -3.49 15.08
CA TYR A 136 11.06 -3.35 15.97
C TYR A 136 11.98 -2.20 15.53
N PHE A 137 12.84 -1.78 16.43
CA PHE A 137 13.92 -0.83 16.16
C PHE A 137 15.12 -1.14 17.04
N TYR A 138 16.23 -0.42 16.85
CA TYR A 138 17.49 -0.68 17.54
C TYR A 138 17.97 0.51 18.34
N VAL A 139 18.65 0.22 19.46
CA VAL A 139 19.46 1.18 20.22
C VAL A 139 20.80 0.53 20.58
N PRO A 140 21.89 1.30 20.78
CA PRO A 140 23.12 0.74 21.35
C PRO A 140 22.83 0.10 22.71
N ALA A 141 23.30 -1.11 22.94
CA ALA A 141 23.10 -1.78 24.22
C ALA A 141 23.93 -1.09 25.30
N PRO A 142 23.33 -0.69 26.45
CA PRO A 142 24.09 -0.27 27.61
C PRO A 142 25.08 -1.37 28.03
N PRO A 143 26.32 -1.03 28.42
CA PRO A 143 27.29 -2.00 28.93
C PRO A 143 26.77 -2.84 30.10
N GLU A 144 25.78 -2.32 30.83
CA GLU A 144 25.12 -2.96 31.95
C GLU A 144 24.15 -4.09 31.54
N LEU A 145 23.73 -4.18 30.27
CA LEU A 145 22.93 -5.31 29.78
C LEU A 145 23.83 -6.49 29.44
N THR A 146 24.17 -7.28 30.46
CA THR A 146 25.10 -8.41 30.29
C THR A 146 24.42 -9.77 30.29
N ASP A 147 23.33 -9.92 31.03
CA ASP A 147 22.66 -11.21 31.22
C ASP A 147 21.13 -11.15 31.02
N ALA A 148 20.49 -12.32 31.15
CA ALA A 148 19.05 -12.46 30.98
C ALA A 148 18.23 -11.76 32.08
N SER A 149 18.79 -11.58 33.28
CA SER A 149 18.13 -10.87 34.38
C SER A 149 18.06 -9.38 34.09
N ASP A 150 19.16 -8.78 33.63
CA ASP A 150 19.21 -7.36 33.25
C ASP A 150 18.25 -7.06 32.09
N LEU A 151 18.19 -7.96 31.09
CA LEU A 151 17.23 -7.85 29.99
C LEU A 151 15.77 -7.90 30.46
N ARG A 152 15.45 -8.78 31.42
CA ARG A 152 14.10 -8.86 32.00
C ARG A 152 13.75 -7.58 32.74
N LEU A 153 14.65 -7.05 33.57
CA LEU A 153 14.44 -5.81 34.32
C LEU A 153 14.28 -4.61 33.38
N CYS A 154 15.07 -4.54 32.31
CA CYS A 154 14.95 -3.53 31.27
C CYS A 154 13.59 -3.63 30.54
N LEU A 155 13.17 -4.83 30.16
CA LEU A 155 11.87 -5.07 29.50
C LEU A 155 10.70 -4.63 30.38
N GLU A 156 10.70 -4.99 31.67
CA GLU A 156 9.68 -4.60 32.63
C GLU A 156 9.62 -3.08 32.81
N ALA A 157 10.78 -2.44 33.00
CA ALA A 157 10.89 -0.99 33.14
C ALA A 157 10.44 -0.25 31.88
N LEU A 158 10.83 -0.72 30.69
CA LEU A 158 10.48 -0.08 29.42
C LEU A 158 8.98 -0.24 29.12
N ASN A 159 8.40 -1.41 29.39
CA ASN A 159 6.95 -1.60 29.31
C ASN A 159 6.20 -0.60 30.19
N ALA A 160 6.59 -0.47 31.46
CA ALA A 160 5.98 0.47 32.39
C ALA A 160 6.15 1.94 31.95
N ALA A 161 7.33 2.30 31.44
CA ALA A 161 7.61 3.66 30.96
C ALA A 161 6.78 4.01 29.72
N VAL A 162 6.64 3.09 28.76
CA VAL A 162 5.81 3.29 27.57
C VAL A 162 4.33 3.40 27.97
N LEU A 163 3.82 2.50 28.81
CA LEU A 163 2.44 2.54 29.28
C LEU A 163 2.07 3.87 29.95
N LYS A 164 2.97 4.44 30.75
CA LYS A 164 2.77 5.76 31.40
C LYS A 164 2.61 6.92 30.42
N GLN A 165 3.14 6.79 29.20
CA GLN A 165 3.05 7.82 28.15
C GLN A 165 1.81 7.64 27.25
N LEU A 166 1.10 6.53 27.35
CA LEU A 166 -0.09 6.26 26.55
C LEU A 166 -1.33 6.91 27.16
N ARG A 167 -2.19 7.45 26.30
CA ARG A 167 -3.55 7.84 26.71
C ARG A 167 -4.39 6.59 26.94
N ALA A 168 -5.45 6.70 27.74
CA ALA A 168 -6.32 5.56 28.08
C ALA A 168 -6.81 4.75 26.86
N LYS A 169 -7.27 5.43 25.80
CA LYS A 169 -7.71 4.80 24.54
C LYS A 169 -6.58 4.11 23.76
N GLU A 170 -5.34 4.53 23.96
CA GLU A 170 -4.18 3.93 23.29
C GLU A 170 -3.68 2.68 24.01
N ALA A 171 -3.81 2.65 25.35
CA ALA A 171 -3.46 1.52 26.21
C ALA A 171 -4.55 0.44 26.27
N GLU A 172 -5.77 0.74 25.81
CA GLU A 172 -6.90 -0.19 25.82
C GLU A 172 -6.57 -1.50 25.08
N GLY A 173 -6.66 -2.62 25.81
CA GLY A 173 -6.35 -3.95 25.29
C GLY A 173 -4.87 -4.21 25.00
N ILE A 174 -3.96 -3.39 25.54
CA ILE A 174 -2.51 -3.55 25.37
C ILE A 174 -1.84 -3.67 26.75
N PRO A 175 -1.69 -4.89 27.28
CA PRO A 175 -1.08 -5.09 28.60
C PRO A 175 0.43 -4.84 28.58
N ASN A 176 1.12 -5.18 27.47
CA ASN A 176 2.57 -5.08 27.33
C ASN A 176 2.94 -4.48 25.97
N PRO A 177 3.22 -3.17 25.87
CA PRO A 177 3.55 -2.53 24.60
C PRO A 177 4.89 -2.99 24.01
N VAL A 178 5.84 -3.41 24.84
CA VAL A 178 7.13 -3.97 24.44
C VAL A 178 7.09 -5.48 24.62
N VAL A 179 7.31 -6.19 23.51
CA VAL A 179 7.12 -7.65 23.44
C VAL A 179 8.38 -8.40 23.84
N GLY A 180 9.54 -7.89 23.43
CA GLY A 180 10.81 -8.58 23.67
C GLY A 180 12.01 -7.70 23.35
N LEU A 181 13.14 -8.07 23.96
CA LEU A 181 14.43 -7.47 23.78
C LEU A 181 15.41 -8.53 23.28
N LYS A 182 16.24 -8.22 22.29
CA LYS A 182 17.25 -9.15 21.77
C LYS A 182 18.57 -8.41 21.52
N LEU A 183 19.65 -8.89 22.13
CA LEU A 183 21.00 -8.38 21.86
C LEU A 183 21.49 -8.90 20.50
N GLN A 184 22.08 -8.02 19.70
CA GLN A 184 22.61 -8.32 18.37
C GLN A 184 23.90 -7.56 18.10
N GLN A 185 24.83 -8.20 17.39
CA GLN A 185 26.04 -7.53 16.89
C GLN A 185 25.73 -6.86 15.55
N LYS A 186 25.77 -5.53 15.51
CA LYS A 186 25.42 -4.71 14.33
C LYS A 186 26.47 -3.62 14.12
N GLU A 187 26.43 -2.98 12.96
CA GLU A 187 27.33 -1.87 12.60
C GLU A 187 26.47 -0.67 12.20
N ASN A 188 26.94 0.52 12.57
CA ASN A 188 26.31 1.75 12.09
C ASN A 188 26.73 1.99 10.64
N ILE A 189 25.74 2.23 9.76
CA ILE A 189 25.99 2.58 8.36
C ILE A 189 26.69 3.94 8.21
N TYR A 190 26.55 4.83 9.20
CA TYR A 190 27.12 6.17 9.15
C TYR A 190 28.56 6.20 9.68
N GLY A 191 29.50 6.54 8.79
CA GLY A 191 30.93 6.63 9.09
C GLY A 191 31.68 5.31 8.90
N TYR A 192 33.00 5.39 8.79
CA TYR A 192 33.86 4.21 8.71
C TYR A 192 34.38 3.85 10.11
N ASN A 193 33.99 2.69 10.62
CA ASN A 193 34.35 2.18 11.96
C ASN A 193 35.25 0.93 11.90
N ASN A 194 35.94 0.72 10.77
CA ASN A 194 36.87 -0.39 10.57
C ASN A 194 36.23 -1.78 10.81
N GLN A 195 34.99 -1.96 10.36
CA GLN A 195 34.21 -3.22 10.46
C GLN A 195 34.04 -3.71 11.91
N LYS A 196 34.07 -2.79 12.88
CA LYS A 196 33.84 -3.13 14.28
C LYS A 196 32.34 -3.18 14.54
N LYS A 197 31.87 -4.36 14.93
CA LYS A 197 30.51 -4.57 15.43
C LYS A 197 30.40 -4.06 16.86
N GLU A 198 29.28 -3.42 17.13
CA GLU A 198 28.86 -3.04 18.47
C GLU A 198 27.63 -3.85 18.85
N THR A 199 27.42 -4.02 20.16
CA THR A 199 26.22 -4.67 20.67
C THR A 199 25.05 -3.68 20.63
N PHE A 200 24.01 -4.01 19.87
CA PHE A 200 22.74 -3.32 19.82
C PHE A 200 21.65 -4.13 20.52
N LEU A 201 20.69 -3.42 21.09
CA LEU A 201 19.45 -3.97 21.64
C LEU A 201 18.34 -3.77 20.60
N GLN A 202 17.82 -4.87 20.05
CA GLN A 202 16.60 -4.87 19.26
C GLN A 202 15.40 -4.85 20.20
N ILE A 203 14.51 -3.87 20.01
CA ILE A 203 13.30 -3.68 20.82
C ILE A 203 12.09 -3.99 19.96
N SER A 204 11.38 -5.08 20.26
CA SER A 204 10.16 -5.47 19.55
C SER A 204 8.92 -4.88 20.22
N ILE A 205 8.05 -4.25 19.44
CA ILE A 205 6.86 -3.53 19.91
C ILE A 205 5.61 -4.29 19.46
N ILE A 206 4.54 -4.24 20.26
CA ILE A 206 3.34 -5.06 19.99
C ILE A 206 2.54 -4.57 18.78
N ILE A 207 2.55 -3.28 18.47
CA ILE A 207 1.86 -2.69 17.30
C ILE A 207 2.64 -1.48 16.74
N PRO A 208 2.59 -1.22 15.42
CA PRO A 208 3.45 -0.22 14.77
C PRO A 208 3.33 1.19 15.35
N ARG A 209 2.11 1.65 15.64
CA ARG A 209 1.86 3.01 16.17
C ARG A 209 2.59 3.30 17.49
N LEU A 210 2.95 2.28 18.27
CA LEU A 210 3.61 2.45 19.56
C LEU A 210 5.12 2.62 19.45
N VAL A 211 5.71 2.39 18.27
CA VAL A 211 7.14 2.63 18.01
C VAL A 211 7.48 4.09 18.29
N ALA A 212 6.65 5.04 17.86
CA ALA A 212 6.88 6.46 18.10
C ALA A 212 6.90 6.83 19.60
N THR A 213 6.05 6.22 20.40
CA THR A 213 6.03 6.44 21.87
C THR A 213 7.25 5.81 22.54
N ALA A 214 7.59 4.57 22.19
CA ALA A 214 8.76 3.88 22.74
C ALA A 214 10.08 4.61 22.38
N LYS A 215 10.19 5.07 21.13
CA LYS A 215 11.27 5.95 20.66
C LYS A 215 11.40 7.18 21.54
N ARG A 216 10.31 7.93 21.75
CA ARG A 216 10.31 9.17 22.55
C ARG A 216 10.76 8.93 23.99
N VAL A 217 10.29 7.85 24.62
CA VAL A 217 10.71 7.46 25.99
C VAL A 217 12.22 7.28 26.07
N LEU A 218 12.81 6.61 25.08
CA LEU A 218 14.25 6.34 25.06
C LEU A 218 15.08 7.58 24.69
N GLU A 219 14.59 8.45 23.80
CA GLU A 219 15.27 9.70 23.43
C GLU A 219 15.30 10.72 24.58
N GLN A 220 14.18 10.89 25.29
CA GLN A 220 14.06 11.82 26.42
C GLN A 220 14.84 11.36 27.67
N GLY A 221 15.20 10.08 27.70
CA GLY A 221 15.99 9.47 28.76
C GLY A 221 15.21 8.40 29.50
N PHE A 222 15.87 7.26 29.68
CA PHE A 222 15.30 6.07 30.28
C PHE A 222 16.28 5.48 31.29
N ALA A 223 15.74 4.91 32.38
CA ALA A 223 16.49 4.22 33.41
C ALA A 223 15.78 2.91 33.75
N PHE A 224 16.55 1.92 34.14
CA PHE A 224 16.06 0.65 34.66
C PHE A 224 17.03 0.16 35.76
N PRO A 225 16.67 -0.82 36.58
CA PRO A 225 17.57 -1.32 37.62
C PRO A 225 18.95 -1.64 37.04
N ASN A 226 20.00 -1.23 37.75
CA ASN A 226 21.41 -1.38 37.34
C ASN A 226 21.87 -0.51 36.15
N CYS A 227 21.01 0.31 35.55
CA CYS A 227 21.40 1.26 34.50
C CYS A 227 20.96 2.68 34.85
N SER A 228 21.91 3.60 34.82
CA SER A 228 21.66 5.01 35.11
C SER A 228 20.80 5.67 34.03
N PHE A 229 20.11 6.75 34.41
CA PHE A 229 19.29 7.52 33.50
C PHE A 229 20.11 8.07 32.33
N ARG A 230 19.72 7.72 31.10
CA ARG A 230 20.41 8.17 29.90
C ARG A 230 19.49 8.22 28.68
N SER A 231 19.82 9.10 27.76
CA SER A 231 19.21 9.14 26.43
C SER A 231 19.86 8.11 25.51
N PHE A 232 19.06 7.53 24.63
CA PHE A 232 19.50 6.53 23.65
C PHE A 232 19.48 7.10 22.25
N ALA A 233 20.52 6.79 21.47
CA ALA A 233 20.48 6.96 20.02
C ALA A 233 19.57 5.87 19.42
N ILE A 234 18.66 6.27 18.54
CA ILE A 234 17.65 5.39 17.96
C ILE A 234 17.97 5.11 16.50
N PHE A 235 17.87 3.86 16.10
CA PHE A 235 18.15 3.39 14.74
C PHE A 235 16.96 2.62 14.20
N GLU A 236 16.68 2.81 12.90
CA GLU A 236 15.64 2.10 12.14
C GLU A 236 14.19 2.25 12.67
N ALA A 237 13.93 3.19 13.59
CA ALA A 237 12.59 3.41 14.16
C ALA A 237 11.61 4.19 13.24
N ASN A 238 12.06 4.65 12.07
CA ASN A 238 11.27 5.44 11.12
C ASN A 238 11.09 4.70 9.78
N ILE A 239 10.95 3.38 9.84
CA ILE A 239 10.70 2.54 8.68
C ILE A 239 9.28 2.02 8.81
N ASP A 240 8.49 2.20 7.75
CA ASP A 240 7.11 1.75 7.72
C ASP A 240 7.02 0.24 7.91
N PHE A 241 5.94 -0.21 8.57
CA PHE A 241 5.80 -1.59 8.99
C PHE A 241 5.78 -2.56 7.81
N GLU A 242 5.09 -2.19 6.74
CA GLU A 242 4.98 -2.94 5.49
C GLU A 242 6.34 -3.06 4.81
N ILE A 243 7.10 -1.96 4.73
CA ILE A 243 8.44 -1.96 4.13
C ILE A 243 9.39 -2.84 4.96
N ARG A 244 9.35 -2.72 6.29
CA ARG A 244 10.12 -3.57 7.20
C ARG A 244 9.75 -5.05 7.01
N PHE A 245 8.46 -5.36 6.97
CA PHE A 245 7.96 -6.70 6.71
C PHE A 245 8.45 -7.26 5.36
N MET A 246 8.37 -6.47 4.29
CA MET A 246 8.84 -6.85 2.96
C MET A 246 10.34 -7.14 2.94
N VAL A 247 11.16 -6.23 3.49
CA VAL A 247 12.62 -6.39 3.53
C VAL A 247 13.02 -7.64 4.32
N ASP A 248 12.43 -7.86 5.49
CA ASP A 248 12.83 -8.96 6.37
C ASP A 248 12.36 -10.35 5.88
N THR A 249 11.26 -10.39 5.13
CA THR A 249 10.73 -11.62 4.50
C THR A 249 11.32 -11.87 3.11
N GLY A 250 12.00 -10.90 2.52
CA GLY A 250 12.49 -10.94 1.15
C GLY A 250 11.40 -10.72 0.09
N ILE A 251 10.20 -10.31 0.49
CA ILE A 251 9.11 -9.95 -0.44
C ILE A 251 9.50 -8.66 -1.16
N THR A 252 9.63 -8.74 -2.48
CA THR A 252 9.80 -7.57 -3.35
C THR A 252 8.48 -7.23 -4.05
N GLY A 253 8.42 -6.07 -4.68
CA GLY A 253 7.23 -5.67 -5.44
C GLY A 253 6.90 -6.69 -6.54
N CYS A 254 5.64 -7.11 -6.61
CA CYS A 254 5.12 -8.04 -7.61
C CYS A 254 5.80 -9.42 -7.66
N CYS A 255 6.46 -9.85 -6.57
CA CYS A 255 7.08 -11.18 -6.53
C CYS A 255 6.04 -12.29 -6.34
N TRP A 256 6.46 -13.53 -6.59
CA TRP A 256 5.65 -14.72 -6.32
C TRP A 256 5.91 -15.24 -4.91
N VAL A 257 4.83 -15.67 -4.23
CA VAL A 257 4.87 -16.27 -2.91
C VAL A 257 4.11 -17.59 -2.90
N GLU A 258 4.63 -18.55 -2.15
CA GLU A 258 4.03 -19.85 -1.91
C GLU A 258 3.63 -20.03 -0.45
N LEU A 259 2.42 -20.56 -0.27
CA LEU A 259 1.91 -21.11 0.98
C LEU A 259 2.08 -22.64 0.92
N PRO A 260 3.01 -23.23 1.69
CA PRO A 260 3.29 -24.66 1.61
C PRO A 260 2.15 -25.53 2.17
N PRO A 261 2.04 -26.81 1.73
CA PRO A 261 1.02 -27.73 2.23
C PRO A 261 1.10 -27.91 3.74
N GLY A 262 -0.07 -27.93 4.40
CA GLY A 262 -0.20 -28.09 5.85
C GLY A 262 0.25 -26.89 6.68
N GLN A 263 0.73 -25.81 6.06
CA GLN A 263 1.25 -24.62 6.75
C GLN A 263 0.29 -23.42 6.73
N TYR A 264 -0.84 -23.53 6.02
CA TYR A 264 -1.88 -22.51 5.98
C TYR A 264 -3.24 -23.07 6.38
N GLN A 265 -4.14 -22.16 6.78
CA GLN A 265 -5.54 -22.47 7.07
C GLN A 265 -6.43 -21.65 6.15
N ILE A 266 -7.45 -22.26 5.55
CA ILE A 266 -8.43 -21.52 4.75
C ILE A 266 -9.52 -20.95 5.66
N ARG A 267 -9.83 -19.66 5.50
CA ARG A 267 -10.95 -19.00 6.18
C ARG A 267 -12.25 -19.28 5.45
N GLN A 268 -13.30 -19.56 6.21
CA GLN A 268 -14.63 -19.90 5.71
C GLN A 268 -15.71 -19.16 6.50
N GLY A 269 -16.90 -18.99 5.92
CA GLY A 269 -18.04 -18.38 6.60
C GLY A 269 -17.73 -17.00 7.17
N ASP A 270 -18.10 -16.79 8.44
CA ASP A 270 -17.98 -15.51 9.15
C ASP A 270 -16.53 -15.09 9.46
N ASP A 271 -15.55 -15.99 9.31
CA ASP A 271 -14.14 -15.65 9.50
C ASP A 271 -13.57 -14.83 8.32
N ARG A 272 -14.27 -14.81 7.18
CA ARG A 272 -13.85 -14.08 5.98
C ARG A 272 -14.09 -12.59 6.15
N THR A 273 -13.07 -11.82 5.83
CA THR A 273 -13.09 -10.35 5.94
C THR A 273 -12.93 -9.66 4.58
N THR A 274 -12.64 -10.43 3.53
CA THR A 274 -12.38 -9.90 2.19
C THR A 274 -13.40 -10.42 1.16
N ARG A 275 -13.25 -9.99 -0.09
CA ARG A 275 -14.00 -10.50 -1.25
C ARG A 275 -13.14 -11.37 -2.17
N CYS A 276 -11.90 -11.68 -1.80
CA CYS A 276 -11.04 -12.57 -2.57
C CYS A 276 -11.62 -13.99 -2.60
N GLN A 277 -11.41 -14.73 -3.68
CA GLN A 277 -11.90 -16.11 -3.79
C GLN A 277 -11.28 -17.00 -2.70
N LEU A 278 -9.96 -16.89 -2.50
CA LEU A 278 -9.25 -17.53 -1.40
C LEU A 278 -8.92 -16.53 -0.30
N GLU A 279 -9.15 -16.93 0.95
CA GLU A 279 -8.70 -16.17 2.11
C GLU A 279 -8.03 -17.14 3.08
N THR A 280 -6.78 -16.89 3.45
CA THR A 280 -5.97 -17.86 4.23
C THR A 280 -5.30 -17.21 5.44
N ASN A 281 -4.96 -18.01 6.44
CA ASN A 281 -4.06 -17.65 7.53
C ASN A 281 -2.76 -18.43 7.38
N VAL A 282 -1.63 -17.78 7.57
CA VAL A 282 -0.29 -18.39 7.52
C VAL A 282 0.64 -17.64 8.49
N GLY A 283 1.61 -18.31 9.09
CA GLY A 283 2.66 -17.62 9.84
C GLY A 283 3.80 -17.16 8.93
N VAL A 284 4.46 -16.06 9.30
CA VAL A 284 5.50 -15.43 8.49
C VAL A 284 6.67 -16.37 8.19
N GLU A 285 7.03 -17.24 9.13
CA GLU A 285 8.12 -18.22 8.99
C GLU A 285 7.80 -19.35 8.00
N GLN A 286 6.52 -19.52 7.64
CA GLN A 286 6.08 -20.56 6.71
C GLN A 286 6.03 -20.08 5.26
N LEU A 287 6.13 -18.78 5.01
CA LEU A 287 6.10 -18.23 3.66
C LEU A 287 7.36 -18.63 2.88
N LYS A 288 7.18 -19.03 1.62
CA LYS A 288 8.27 -19.19 0.67
C LYS A 288 8.17 -18.10 -0.39
N VAL A 289 9.18 -17.25 -0.45
CA VAL A 289 9.24 -16.12 -1.40
C VAL A 289 10.17 -16.48 -2.55
N TYR A 290 9.71 -16.24 -3.77
CA TYR A 290 10.51 -16.48 -4.97
C TYR A 290 11.09 -15.17 -5.50
N PRO A 291 12.39 -15.13 -5.85
CA PRO A 291 12.99 -13.99 -6.52
C PRO A 291 12.36 -13.80 -7.91
N SER A 292 12.18 -12.55 -8.36
CA SER A 292 11.57 -12.22 -9.64
C SER A 292 12.51 -12.46 -10.83
N GLU A 293 13.01 -13.68 -10.96
CA GLU A 293 14.00 -14.11 -11.95
C GLU A 293 13.61 -15.47 -12.54
N GLY A 294 14.11 -15.79 -13.75
CA GLY A 294 13.87 -17.08 -14.40
C GLY A 294 12.38 -17.38 -14.57
N GLU A 295 11.92 -18.54 -14.11
CA GLU A 295 10.51 -18.96 -14.18
C GLU A 295 9.57 -18.05 -13.36
N TRP A 296 10.10 -17.33 -12.37
CA TRP A 296 9.35 -16.46 -11.47
C TRP A 296 9.31 -15.00 -11.94
N ALA A 297 9.89 -14.69 -13.10
CA ALA A 297 9.72 -13.41 -13.78
C ALA A 297 8.37 -13.29 -14.51
N LYS A 298 7.59 -14.37 -14.58
CA LYS A 298 6.25 -14.39 -15.18
C LYS A 298 5.28 -13.47 -14.43
N ILE A 299 4.27 -12.99 -15.14
CA ILE A 299 3.24 -12.10 -14.61
C ILE A 299 1.91 -12.87 -14.57
N ALA A 300 1.20 -12.79 -13.46
CA ALA A 300 -0.12 -13.40 -13.31
C ALA A 300 -1.14 -12.75 -14.27
N PRO A 301 -2.25 -13.41 -14.62
CA PRO A 301 -3.27 -12.84 -15.51
C PRO A 301 -4.09 -11.76 -14.76
N LEU A 302 -3.50 -10.56 -14.66
CA LEU A 302 -4.09 -9.42 -13.98
C LEU A 302 -5.31 -8.93 -14.77
N ARG A 303 -6.37 -8.55 -14.06
CA ARG A 303 -7.51 -7.86 -14.67
C ARG A 303 -7.30 -6.37 -14.53
N ILE A 304 -7.28 -5.66 -15.65
CA ILE A 304 -7.10 -4.22 -15.73
C ILE A 304 -8.46 -3.62 -16.10
N LEU A 305 -9.01 -2.77 -15.23
CA LEU A 305 -10.24 -2.02 -15.48
C LEU A 305 -9.85 -0.58 -15.82
N SER A 306 -10.20 -0.14 -17.03
CA SER A 306 -10.26 1.27 -17.39
C SER A 306 -11.71 1.72 -17.38
N PHE A 307 -11.99 2.88 -16.80
CA PHE A 307 -13.33 3.44 -16.79
C PHE A 307 -13.30 4.95 -16.93
N ASP A 308 -14.38 5.49 -17.49
CA ASP A 308 -14.60 6.93 -17.66
C ASP A 308 -16.05 7.30 -17.32
N ILE A 309 -16.27 8.54 -16.88
CA ILE A 309 -17.58 9.00 -16.40
C ILE A 309 -18.04 10.25 -17.14
N GLU A 310 -19.36 10.35 -17.33
CA GLU A 310 -19.98 11.54 -17.91
C GLU A 310 -20.97 12.16 -16.94
N CYS A 311 -20.99 13.50 -16.91
CA CYS A 311 -21.82 14.29 -15.98
C CYS A 311 -22.74 15.26 -16.74
N ALA A 312 -23.98 15.40 -16.28
CA ALA A 312 -24.90 16.39 -16.80
C ALA A 312 -24.71 17.75 -16.09
N GLY A 313 -23.82 18.59 -16.62
CA GLY A 313 -23.50 19.91 -16.07
C GLY A 313 -24.46 21.04 -16.49
N ARG A 314 -24.49 22.12 -15.69
CA ARG A 314 -25.18 23.37 -16.03
C ARG A 314 -24.38 24.20 -17.04
N LYS A 315 -25.07 24.90 -17.93
CA LYS A 315 -24.45 25.69 -19.00
C LYS A 315 -23.46 26.74 -18.46
N GLY A 316 -22.22 26.68 -18.94
CA GLY A 316 -21.15 27.62 -18.58
C GLY A 316 -20.60 27.45 -17.16
N VAL A 317 -20.93 26.34 -16.49
CA VAL A 317 -20.50 26.03 -15.13
C VAL A 317 -19.83 24.65 -15.14
N PHE A 318 -18.63 24.56 -14.56
CA PHE A 318 -17.96 23.28 -14.40
C PHE A 318 -18.77 22.38 -13.44
N PRO A 319 -18.95 21.07 -13.74
CA PRO A 319 -19.75 20.17 -12.90
C PRO A 319 -19.30 20.13 -11.43
N THR A 320 -20.27 20.12 -10.54
CA THR A 320 -20.08 20.01 -9.08
C THR A 320 -20.80 18.76 -8.55
N PRO A 321 -20.15 17.94 -7.70
CA PRO A 321 -20.73 16.67 -7.24
C PRO A 321 -22.09 16.80 -6.52
N ASP A 322 -22.35 17.95 -5.88
CA ASP A 322 -23.58 18.17 -5.12
C ASP A 322 -24.80 18.47 -6.00
N VAL A 323 -24.60 18.85 -7.27
CA VAL A 323 -25.66 19.36 -8.14
C VAL A 323 -25.74 18.63 -9.47
N ASP A 324 -24.60 18.31 -10.07
CA ASP A 324 -24.51 17.85 -11.45
C ASP A 324 -24.30 16.32 -11.44
N PRO A 325 -25.32 15.51 -11.82
CA PRO A 325 -25.28 14.06 -11.64
C PRO A 325 -24.37 13.38 -12.66
N VAL A 326 -23.75 12.27 -12.25
CA VAL A 326 -23.13 11.30 -13.16
C VAL A 326 -24.24 10.59 -13.92
N ILE A 327 -24.16 10.59 -15.25
CA ILE A 327 -25.19 10.04 -16.14
C ILE A 327 -24.72 8.81 -16.92
N GLN A 328 -23.41 8.65 -17.12
CA GLN A 328 -22.84 7.46 -17.74
C GLN A 328 -21.53 7.04 -17.08
N ILE A 329 -21.25 5.74 -17.08
CA ILE A 329 -19.98 5.16 -16.65
C ILE A 329 -19.59 4.10 -17.67
N ALA A 330 -18.60 4.37 -18.50
CA ALA A 330 -18.06 3.42 -19.47
C ALA A 330 -16.96 2.59 -18.83
N ASN A 331 -16.93 1.28 -19.08
CA ASN A 331 -15.94 0.36 -18.52
C ASN A 331 -15.38 -0.57 -19.59
N MET A 332 -14.05 -0.76 -19.55
CA MET A 332 -13.36 -1.79 -20.30
C MET A 332 -12.50 -2.63 -19.36
N VAL A 333 -12.62 -3.96 -19.45
CA VAL A 333 -11.76 -4.88 -18.69
C VAL A 333 -10.95 -5.75 -19.64
N SER A 334 -9.64 -5.74 -19.47
CA SER A 334 -8.69 -6.59 -20.19
C SER A 334 -7.92 -7.48 -19.23
N LEU A 335 -7.39 -8.59 -19.74
CA LEU A 335 -6.37 -9.37 -19.06
C LEU A 335 -4.99 -8.91 -19.52
N TYR A 336 -4.04 -8.85 -18.59
CA TYR A 336 -2.66 -8.51 -18.90
C TYR A 336 -2.09 -9.48 -19.96
N GLY A 337 -1.53 -8.93 -21.03
CA GLY A 337 -0.98 -9.69 -22.16
C GLY A 337 -1.98 -9.98 -23.28
N GLU A 338 -3.28 -9.74 -23.08
CA GLU A 338 -4.28 -9.87 -24.14
C GLU A 338 -4.43 -8.56 -24.93
N THR A 339 -4.65 -8.67 -26.24
CA THR A 339 -4.77 -7.50 -27.14
C THR A 339 -6.16 -6.89 -27.16
N ARG A 340 -7.18 -7.61 -26.68
CA ARG A 340 -8.58 -7.17 -26.73
C ARG A 340 -9.22 -7.27 -25.34
N PRO A 341 -9.99 -6.24 -24.91
CA PRO A 341 -10.76 -6.35 -23.68
C PRO A 341 -11.90 -7.35 -23.85
N PHE A 342 -12.14 -8.15 -22.81
CA PHE A 342 -13.16 -9.18 -22.76
C PHE A 342 -14.47 -8.68 -22.12
N ILE A 343 -14.45 -7.51 -21.46
CA ILE A 343 -15.65 -6.79 -21.00
C ILE A 343 -15.62 -5.40 -21.59
N ARG A 344 -16.76 -5.01 -22.20
CA ARG A 344 -17.05 -3.65 -22.67
C ARG A 344 -18.48 -3.34 -22.28
N ASN A 345 -18.67 -2.36 -21.40
CA ASN A 345 -20.01 -1.94 -21.03
C ASN A 345 -20.11 -0.44 -20.76
N VAL A 346 -21.34 0.07 -20.79
CA VAL A 346 -21.64 1.44 -20.40
C VAL A 346 -22.87 1.41 -19.49
N PHE A 347 -22.73 1.85 -18.25
CA PHE A 347 -23.89 2.07 -17.38
C PHE A 347 -24.50 3.43 -17.71
N THR A 348 -25.81 3.51 -17.94
CA THR A 348 -26.51 4.75 -18.27
C THR A 348 -27.67 5.04 -17.31
N LEU A 349 -27.88 6.31 -16.94
CA LEU A 349 -28.96 6.74 -16.02
C LEU A 349 -30.38 6.61 -16.64
N ASN A 350 -30.47 6.44 -17.96
CA ASN A 350 -31.72 6.23 -18.70
C ASN A 350 -31.55 5.12 -19.75
N THR A 351 -32.59 4.85 -20.52
CA THR A 351 -32.53 3.95 -21.68
C THR A 351 -31.50 4.41 -22.70
N CYS A 352 -30.70 3.48 -23.21
CA CYS A 352 -29.76 3.71 -24.30
C CYS A 352 -30.10 2.76 -25.47
N ALA A 353 -29.77 3.19 -26.70
CA ALA A 353 -29.84 2.30 -27.85
C ALA A 353 -28.71 1.25 -27.77
N PRO A 354 -28.89 0.04 -28.33
CA PRO A 354 -27.83 -0.96 -28.36
C PRO A 354 -26.57 -0.45 -29.09
N ILE A 355 -25.40 -0.74 -28.53
CA ILE A 355 -24.09 -0.48 -29.15
C ILE A 355 -23.46 -1.82 -29.52
N ILE A 356 -23.08 -1.99 -30.79
CA ILE A 356 -22.49 -3.25 -31.28
C ILE A 356 -21.17 -3.52 -30.53
N GLY A 357 -21.02 -4.72 -29.97
CA GLY A 357 -19.83 -5.14 -29.24
C GLY A 357 -19.72 -4.62 -27.79
N SER A 358 -20.73 -3.93 -27.28
CA SER A 358 -20.77 -3.40 -25.91
C SER A 358 -22.11 -3.69 -25.23
N GLN A 359 -22.07 -3.94 -23.92
CA GLN A 359 -23.28 -4.08 -23.10
C GLN A 359 -23.72 -2.71 -22.59
N VAL A 360 -25.01 -2.40 -22.68
CA VAL A 360 -25.57 -1.12 -22.21
C VAL A 360 -26.83 -1.35 -21.39
#